data_AF-A0A950H5E2-F1
#
_entry.id   AF-A0A950H5E2-F1
#
_cell.length_a   1.000
_cell.length_b   1.000
_cell.length_c   1.000
_cell.angle_alpha   90.00
_cell.angle_beta   90.00
_cell.angle_gamma   90.00
#
_symmetry.space_group_name_H-M   'P 1'
#
loop_
_entity.id
_entity.type
_entity.pdbx_description
1 polymer ?
#
loop_
_entity_poly.entity_id
_entity_poly.type
_entity_poly.pdbx_seq_one_letter_code
_entity_poly.pdbx_strand_id
1 'polypeptide(L)' 'IHEDMGAMIFNPHRYTLEEGGMKQTDAVQLAFKRETDPKGLLNPGKMIAWENPDFDYAQGKNFLFPGLEARARAAEGA' A
#
# COMPACT_ATOMS: atom_id res chain seq x y z
N ILE A 1 2.96 -20.39 -9.66
CA ILE A 1 2.05 -21.56 -9.57
C ILE A 1 0.69 -21.17 -9.00
N HIS A 2 0.55 -20.81 -7.71
CA HIS A 2 -0.78 -20.47 -7.15
C HIS A 2 -1.43 -19.23 -7.78
N GLU A 3 -0.68 -18.13 -7.88
CA GLU A 3 -1.17 -16.89 -8.49
C GLU A 3 -1.47 -17.06 -9.98
N ASP A 4 -0.64 -17.81 -10.71
CA ASP A 4 -0.87 -18.16 -12.12
C ASP A 4 -2.14 -19.00 -12.34
N MET A 5 -2.59 -19.70 -11.29
CA MET A 5 -3.84 -20.48 -11.26
C MET A 5 -5.03 -19.66 -10.77
N GLY A 6 -4.88 -18.34 -10.59
CA GLY A 6 -5.93 -17.44 -10.11
C GLY A 6 -6.12 -17.41 -8.59
N ALA A 7 -5.29 -18.13 -7.83
CA ALA A 7 -5.31 -18.07 -6.37
C ALA A 7 -4.38 -16.97 -5.87
N MET A 8 -4.97 -15.81 -5.55
CA MET A 8 -4.23 -14.66 -5.02
C MET A 8 -3.54 -15.00 -3.69
N ILE A 9 -2.29 -14.56 -3.54
CA ILE A 9 -1.51 -14.75 -2.33
C ILE A 9 -1.24 -13.40 -1.67
N PHE A 10 -1.77 -13.23 -0.46
CA PHE A 10 -1.31 -12.18 0.44
C PHE A 10 -0.14 -12.75 1.24
N ASN A 11 1.08 -12.32 0.92
CA ASN A 11 2.29 -12.98 1.39
C ASN A 11 2.43 -12.88 2.93
N PRO A 12 2.22 -13.97 3.68
CA PRO A 12 2.29 -13.93 5.15
C PRO A 12 3.75 -13.98 5.65
N HIS A 13 4.72 -14.10 4.75
CA HIS A 13 6.15 -14.20 5.03
C HIS A 13 6.89 -12.91 4.67
N ARG A 14 6.18 -11.79 4.69
CA ARG A 14 6.74 -10.43 4.53
C ARG A 14 6.23 -9.54 5.64
N TYR A 15 7.04 -8.56 6.00
CA TYR A 15 6.78 -7.69 7.15
C TYR A 15 6.40 -6.26 6.75
N THR A 16 6.50 -5.91 5.46
CA THR A 16 6.10 -4.61 4.93
C THR A 16 4.67 -4.66 4.41
N LEU A 17 4.01 -3.50 4.36
CA LEU A 17 2.62 -3.37 3.92
C LEU A 17 2.48 -3.76 2.44
N GLU A 18 3.37 -3.25 1.60
CA GLU A 18 3.31 -3.42 0.15
C GLU A 18 3.62 -4.86 -0.26
N GLU A 19 4.61 -5.51 0.35
CA GLU A 19 4.94 -6.91 0.04
C GLU A 19 3.94 -7.91 0.62
N GLY A 20 3.24 -7.54 1.71
CA GLY A 20 2.16 -8.36 2.26
C GLY A 20 0.91 -8.43 1.36
N GLY A 21 0.79 -7.54 0.38
CA GLY A 21 -0.27 -7.55 -0.63
C GLY A 21 -1.66 -7.14 -0.12
N MET A 22 -1.82 -6.85 1.17
CA MET A 22 -3.12 -6.47 1.72
C MET A 22 -3.42 -4.99 1.54
N LYS A 23 -2.49 -4.09 1.88
CA LYS A 23 -2.73 -2.64 1.92
C LYS A 23 -1.97 -1.95 0.79
N GLN A 24 -2.69 -1.37 -0.16
CA GLN A 24 -2.07 -0.59 -1.23
C GLN A 24 -1.54 0.74 -0.69
N THR A 25 -0.28 1.04 -1.00
CA THR A 25 0.25 2.40 -0.85
C THR A 25 -0.15 3.25 -2.05
N ASP A 26 -0.60 4.47 -1.80
CA ASP A 26 -0.83 5.51 -2.81
C ASP A 26 -0.41 6.90 -2.27
N ALA A 27 -0.59 7.93 -3.09
CA ALA A 27 -0.23 9.30 -2.74
C ALA A 27 -1.00 9.81 -1.52
N VAL A 28 -2.28 9.41 -1.34
CA VAL A 28 -3.13 9.81 -0.22
C VAL A 28 -2.63 9.20 1.08
N GLN A 29 -2.28 7.91 1.07
CA GLN A 29 -1.69 7.21 2.21
C GLN A 29 -0.34 7.80 2.63
N LEU A 30 0.51 8.16 1.66
CA LEU A 30 1.79 8.84 1.92
C LEU A 30 1.57 10.23 2.53
N ALA A 31 0.63 11.02 1.98
CA ALA A 31 0.28 12.33 2.53
C ALA A 31 -0.24 12.21 3.97
N PHE A 32 -1.12 11.26 4.24
CA PHE A 32 -1.64 10.99 5.58
C PHE A 32 -0.53 10.61 6.57
N LYS A 33 0.44 9.77 6.17
CA LYS A 33 1.60 9.44 7.04
C LYS A 33 2.47 10.67 7.30
N ARG A 34 2.68 11.55 6.31
CA ARG A 34 3.42 12.82 6.53
C ARG A 34 2.71 13.73 7.54
N GLU A 35 1.39 13.80 7.49
CA GLU A 35 0.59 14.61 8.42
C GLU A 35 0.60 14.04 9.84
N THR A 36 0.39 12.72 9.97
CA THR A 36 0.18 12.07 11.28
C THR A 36 1.45 11.57 11.95
N ASP A 37 2.51 11.33 11.17
CA ASP A 37 3.80 10.83 11.64
C ASP A 37 4.96 11.51 10.89
N PRO A 38 5.12 12.84 11.00
CA PRO A 38 6.12 13.61 10.26
C PRO A 38 7.57 13.21 10.60
N LYS A 39 7.78 12.58 11.75
CA LYS A 39 9.09 12.08 12.20
C LYS A 39 9.33 10.60 11.87
N GLY A 40 8.35 9.90 11.29
CA GLY A 40 8.48 8.48 10.94
C GLY A 40 8.64 7.54 12.15
N LEU A 41 8.12 7.90 13.33
CA LEU A 41 8.27 7.14 14.56
C LEU A 41 7.25 6.01 14.72
N LEU A 42 6.14 6.08 13.99
CA LEU A 42 5.11 5.05 14.04
C LEU A 42 5.48 3.88 13.13
N ASN A 43 6.06 2.85 13.75
CA ASN A 43 6.39 1.56 13.15
C ASN A 43 7.32 1.69 11.91
N PRO A 44 8.55 2.21 12.10
CA PRO A 44 9.51 2.41 11.01
C PRO A 44 9.81 1.10 10.27
N GLY A 45 10.12 1.20 8.98
CA GLY A 45 10.39 0.03 8.13
C GLY A 45 9.16 -0.79 7.69
N LYS A 46 7.93 -0.45 8.12
CA LYS A 46 6.72 -1.16 7.67
C LYS A 46 6.19 -0.72 6.31
N MET A 47 6.53 0.48 5.87
CA MET A 47 6.04 1.06 4.62
C MET A 47 7.23 1.36 3.71
N ILE A 48 7.40 0.58 2.64
CA ILE A 48 8.57 0.70 1.76
C ILE A 48 8.60 2.08 1.10
N ALA A 49 7.44 2.56 0.62
CA ALA A 49 7.36 3.86 -0.05
C ALA A 49 7.65 5.07 0.87
N TRP A 50 7.62 4.87 2.19
CA TRP A 50 8.04 5.90 3.15
C TRP A 50 9.57 5.99 3.24
N GLU A 51 10.24 4.84 3.29
CA GLU A 51 11.70 4.76 3.42
C GLU A 51 12.41 4.96 2.07
N ASN A 52 11.76 4.59 0.97
CA ASN A 52 12.30 4.65 -0.37
C ASN A 52 11.37 5.45 -1.30
N PRO A 53 11.70 6.71 -1.62
CA PRO A 53 10.88 7.54 -2.51
C PRO A 53 10.84 7.05 -3.96
N ASP A 54 11.80 6.21 -4.37
CA ASP A 54 11.86 5.62 -5.71
C ASP A 54 11.07 4.30 -5.83
N PHE A 55 10.42 3.86 -4.74
CA PHE A 55 9.61 2.64 -4.75
C PHE A 55 8.34 2.84 -5.59
N ASP A 56 8.21 2.05 -6.65
CA ASP A 56 7.03 2.06 -7.51
C ASP A 56 5.88 1.25 -6.89
N TYR A 57 5.09 1.92 -6.05
CA TYR A 57 3.89 1.36 -5.42
C TYR A 57 2.72 1.16 -6.40
N ALA A 58 2.84 1.59 -7.66
CA ALA A 58 1.80 1.40 -8.67
C ALA A 58 1.87 0.02 -9.36
N GLN A 59 2.97 -0.72 -9.24
CA GLN A 59 3.12 -2.03 -9.91
C GLN A 59 2.48 -3.21 -9.17
N GLY A 60 2.08 -3.03 -7.91
CA GLY A 60 1.44 -4.09 -7.14
C GLY A 60 0.12 -4.52 -7.78
N LYS A 61 0.00 -5.82 -8.09
CA LYS A 61 -1.26 -6.40 -8.59
C LYS A 61 -2.14 -6.78 -7.40
N ASN A 62 -3.42 -6.39 -7.47
CA ASN A 62 -4.53 -6.92 -6.66
C ASN A 62 -4.34 -6.82 -5.13
N PHE A 63 -4.79 -5.71 -4.54
CA PHE A 63 -4.77 -5.50 -3.09
C PHE A 63 -6.12 -5.82 -2.43
N LEU A 64 -6.09 -6.39 -1.22
CA LEU A 64 -7.30 -6.60 -0.41
C LEU A 64 -7.96 -5.26 -0.02
N PHE A 65 -7.13 -4.29 0.33
CA PHE A 65 -7.51 -2.92 0.66
C PHE A 65 -6.94 -1.99 -0.42
N PRO A 66 -7.73 -1.66 -1.46
CA PRO A 66 -7.30 -0.74 -2.50
C PRO A 66 -7.03 0.66 -1.93
N GLY A 67 -6.24 1.43 -2.68
CA GLY A 67 -5.86 2.79 -2.35
C GLY A 67 -7.05 3.70 -2.04
N LEU A 68 -6.81 4.70 -1.19
CA LEU A 68 -7.82 5.69 -0.84
C LEU A 68 -8.08 6.66 -1.99
N GLU A 69 -7.12 6.88 -2.88
CA GLU A 69 -7.32 7.76 -4.04
C GLU A 69 -8.46 7.27 -4.94
N ALA A 70 -8.51 5.97 -5.23
CA ALA A 70 -9.59 5.38 -6.01
C ALA A 70 -10.94 5.50 -5.30
N ARG A 71 -10.96 5.36 -3.97
CA ARG A 71 -12.19 5.51 -3.15
C ARG A 71 -12.66 6.96 -3.09
N ALA A 72 -11.74 7.92 -2.96
CA ALA A 72 -12.06 9.34 -2.95
C ALA A 72 -12.69 9.77 -4.28
N ARG A 73 -12.08 9.38 -5.41
CA ARG A 73 -12.64 9.63 -6.75
C ARG A 73 -14.03 9.01 -6.95
N ALA A 74 -14.24 7.79 -6.45
CA ALA A 74 -15.55 7.14 -6.51
C ALA A 74 -16.62 7.86 -5.67
N ALA A 75 -16.24 8.48 -4.55
CA ALA A 75 -17.15 9.24 -3.69
C ALA A 75 -17.49 10.63 -4.26
N GLU A 76 -16.60 11.26 -5.03
CA GLU A 76 -16.84 12.56 -5.67
C GLU A 76 -17.79 12.48 -6.89
N GLY A 77 -17.94 11.30 -7.48
CA GLY A 77 -18.81 11.05 -8.64
C GLY A 77 -20.21 10.55 -8.31
N ALA A 78 -20.57 10.44 -7.03
CA ALA A 78 -21.88 9.99 -6.53
C ALA A 78 -22.72 11.16 -6.00
#